data_AF-A0A955Z396-F1
#
_entry.id   AF-A0A955Z396-F1
#
_cell.length_a   1.000
_cell.length_b   1.000
_cell.length_c   1.000
_cell.angle_alpha   90.00
_cell.angle_beta   90.00
_cell.angle_gamma   90.00
#
_symmetry.space_group_name_H-M   'P 1'
#
loop_
_entity.id
_entity.type
_entity.pdbx_description
1 polymer ?
#
loop_
_entity_poly.entity_id
_entity_poly.type
_entity_poly.pdbx_seq_one_letter_code
_entity_poly.pdbx_strand_id
1 'polypeptide(L)'
;MGGVSVEGGGGSKRAVDAEINMIPMIDLLMVTISFLLITAVWSHMSRINADAQVPGPPREVEPTQVEPEKQLHVEMRAPDKFVLIWKQGGTVVSTVDVPRKDNLIVKDGVKNIRFPDLAAKIEAEWKTAGSHRDATDKKFDQAVLHTDNETPYVYIIGVMDAIYQPHRPYTAGGKTEQVPSFNVTFAVN
;
A
#
# COMPACT_ATOMS: atom_id res chain seq x y z
N MET A 1 -32.24 27.16 34.78
CA MET A 1 -32.83 27.00 36.12
C MET A 1 -32.64 25.57 36.55
N GLY A 2 -32.01 25.32 37.71
CA GLY A 2 -31.86 23.97 38.25
C GLY A 2 -30.79 23.89 39.34
N GLY A 3 -30.90 24.75 40.37
CA GLY A 3 -30.07 24.62 41.57
C GLY A 3 -30.69 23.58 42.51
N VAL A 4 -29.88 22.64 42.98
CA VAL A 4 -30.26 21.71 44.06
C VAL A 4 -29.87 22.34 45.40
N SER A 5 -30.87 22.71 46.20
CA SER A 5 -30.69 23.17 47.58
C SER A 5 -30.79 21.99 48.53
N VAL A 6 -29.74 21.77 49.33
CA VAL A 6 -29.75 20.90 50.50
C VAL A 6 -29.82 21.77 51.75
N GLU A 7 -31.02 21.87 52.33
CA GLU A 7 -31.26 22.55 53.59
C GLU A 7 -31.14 21.56 54.76
N GLY A 8 -30.36 21.93 55.78
CA GLY A 8 -30.41 21.32 57.10
C GLY A 8 -29.08 20.74 57.61
N GLY A 9 -28.53 21.36 58.66
CA GLY A 9 -27.62 20.71 59.61
C GLY A 9 -26.32 21.47 59.86
N GLY A 10 -26.19 22.04 61.06
CA GLY A 10 -25.13 22.94 61.51
C GLY A 10 -23.69 22.45 61.33
N GLY A 11 -22.81 23.42 61.10
CA GLY A 11 -21.37 23.24 60.92
C GLY A 11 -20.92 24.17 59.81
N SER A 12 -19.95 25.04 60.09
CA SER A 12 -19.36 26.01 59.15
C SER A 12 -19.04 25.36 57.79
N LYS A 13 -19.98 25.46 56.83
CA LYS A 13 -19.80 24.95 55.48
C LYS A 13 -19.03 26.00 54.69
N ARG A 14 -17.72 25.80 54.54
CA ARG A 14 -16.94 26.47 53.49
C ARG A 14 -17.61 26.15 52.15
N ALA A 15 -17.83 27.19 51.34
CA ALA A 15 -18.20 27.01 49.94
C ALA A 15 -17.13 26.13 49.28
N VAL A 16 -17.54 24.95 48.81
CA VAL A 16 -16.69 24.06 48.02
C VAL A 16 -16.81 24.49 46.57
N ASP A 17 -16.43 25.74 46.30
CA ASP A 17 -16.15 26.17 44.93
C ASP A 17 -14.77 25.58 44.60
N ALA A 18 -14.77 24.34 44.12
CA ALA A 18 -13.58 23.68 43.63
C ALA A 18 -13.26 24.25 42.25
N GLU A 19 -12.46 25.32 42.19
CA GLU A 19 -11.82 25.73 40.95
C GLU A 19 -10.93 24.56 40.47
N ILE A 20 -11.36 23.89 39.40
CA ILE A 20 -10.57 22.81 38.80
C ILE A 20 -9.27 23.42 38.28
N ASN A 21 -8.14 22.86 38.72
CA ASN A 21 -6.84 23.17 38.15
C ASN A 21 -6.85 22.73 36.68
N MET A 22 -7.00 23.69 35.78
CA MET A 22 -7.08 23.43 34.33
C MET A 22 -5.77 22.86 33.78
N ILE A 23 -4.62 23.21 34.38
CA ILE A 23 -3.29 22.80 33.91
C ILE A 23 -3.12 21.25 33.93
N PRO A 24 -3.37 20.55 35.06
CA PRO A 24 -3.37 19.08 35.09
C PRO A 24 -4.43 18.42 34.21
N MET A 25 -5.60 19.04 34.06
CA MET A 25 -6.69 18.45 33.26
C MET A 25 -6.40 18.52 31.77
N ILE A 26 -5.71 19.58 31.31
CA ILE A 26 -5.22 19.70 29.93
C ILE A 26 -4.18 18.62 29.63
N ASP A 27 -3.25 18.35 30.55
CA ASP A 27 -2.23 17.31 30.39
C ASP A 27 -2.86 15.92 30.26
N LEU A 28 -3.83 15.60 31.14
CA LEU A 28 -4.60 14.36 31.08
C LEU A 28 -5.34 14.20 29.73
N LEU A 29 -5.94 15.28 29.21
CA LEU A 29 -6.64 15.27 27.93
C LEU A 29 -5.68 15.13 26.73
N MET A 30 -4.51 15.77 26.78
CA MET A 30 -3.52 15.68 25.70
C MET A 30 -2.93 14.26 25.59
N VAL A 31 -2.62 13.63 26.72
CA VAL A 31 -2.10 12.25 26.76
C VAL A 31 -3.14 11.26 26.24
N THR A 32 -4.42 11.42 26.60
CA THR A 32 -5.51 10.55 26.12
C THR A 32 -5.78 10.73 24.63
N ILE A 33 -5.74 11.96 24.09
CA ILE A 33 -5.84 12.21 22.65
C ILE A 33 -4.68 11.55 21.89
N SER A 34 -3.45 11.67 22.40
CA SER A 34 -2.27 11.04 21.79
C SER A 34 -2.40 9.52 21.75
N PHE A 35 -2.89 8.91 22.82
CA PHE A 35 -3.14 7.47 22.89
C PHE A 35 -4.22 7.01 21.88
N LEU A 36 -5.30 7.77 21.74
CA LEU A 36 -6.37 7.46 20.78
C LEU A 36 -5.89 7.58 19.33
N LEU A 37 -5.02 8.55 19.03
CA LEU A 37 -4.46 8.71 17.67
C LEU A 37 -3.50 7.56 17.31
N ILE A 38 -2.64 7.11 18.24
CA ILE A 38 -1.73 5.98 18.00
C ILE A 38 -2.52 4.68 17.76
N THR A 39 -3.58 4.44 18.55
CA THR A 39 -4.41 3.23 18.42
C THR A 39 -5.34 3.27 17.20
N ALA A 40 -5.80 4.46 16.78
CA ALA A 40 -6.57 4.64 15.55
C ALA A 40 -5.73 4.34 14.29
N VAL A 41 -4.47 4.80 14.24
CA VAL A 41 -3.56 4.46 13.14
C VAL A 41 -3.32 2.95 13.07
N TRP A 42 -3.26 2.27 14.21
CA TRP A 42 -3.10 0.82 14.25
C TRP A 42 -4.31 0.06 13.67
N SER A 43 -5.50 0.66 13.73
CA SER A 43 -6.72 0.08 13.14
C SER A 43 -6.74 0.15 11.61
N HIS A 44 -5.92 0.99 10.98
CA HIS A 44 -5.79 1.04 9.52
C HIS A 44 -4.84 -0.03 8.95
N MET A 45 -3.94 -0.59 9.76
CA MET A 45 -2.99 -1.62 9.30
C MET A 45 -3.55 -3.06 9.37
N SER A 46 -4.71 -3.29 10.00
CA SER A 46 -5.28 -4.62 10.23
C SER A 46 -6.04 -5.23 9.04
N ARG A 47 -5.89 -4.68 7.83
CA ARG A 47 -6.49 -5.24 6.60
C ARG A 47 -5.48 -5.77 5.59
N ILE A 48 -4.30 -6.18 6.05
CA ILE A 48 -3.51 -7.12 5.25
C ILE A 48 -4.29 -8.45 5.27
N ASN A 49 -4.91 -8.81 4.15
CA ASN A 49 -5.46 -10.15 3.92
C ASN A 49 -4.28 -11.14 3.91
N ALA A 50 -3.89 -11.60 5.10
CA ALA A 50 -3.04 -12.76 5.26
C ALA A 50 -3.94 -14.00 5.20
N ASP A 51 -4.38 -14.35 3.99
CA ASP A 51 -5.02 -15.64 3.79
C ASP A 51 -3.94 -16.71 3.89
N ALA A 52 -3.80 -17.31 5.07
CA ALA A 52 -2.98 -18.49 5.23
C ALA A 52 -3.76 -19.63 4.56
N GLN A 53 -3.26 -20.14 3.44
CA GLN A 53 -3.68 -21.45 2.92
C GLN A 53 -3.23 -22.55 3.89
N VAL A 54 -3.88 -22.63 5.04
CA VAL A 54 -3.85 -23.80 5.90
C VAL A 54 -4.88 -24.78 5.33
N PRO A 55 -4.50 -26.04 5.05
CA PRO A 55 -5.46 -27.07 4.70
C PRO A 55 -6.51 -27.20 5.81
N GLY A 56 -7.69 -26.63 5.59
CA GLY A 56 -8.84 -26.81 6.44
C GLY A 56 -9.44 -28.21 6.25
N PRO A 57 -10.28 -28.66 7.20
CA PRO A 57 -10.99 -29.93 7.04
C PRO A 57 -11.81 -29.94 5.75
N PRO A 58 -11.99 -31.11 5.10
CA PRO A 58 -12.59 -31.21 3.77
C PRO A 58 -13.96 -30.54 3.74
N ARG A 59 -14.10 -29.48 2.93
CA ARG A 59 -15.42 -28.94 2.57
C ARG A 59 -16.00 -29.83 1.48
N GLU A 60 -17.29 -30.16 1.59
CA GLU A 60 -18.04 -31.00 0.63
C GLU A 60 -18.24 -30.36 -0.76
N VAL A 61 -17.85 -29.08 -0.89
CA VAL A 61 -17.74 -28.41 -2.19
C VAL A 61 -16.27 -28.48 -2.62
N GLU A 62 -16.03 -29.11 -3.78
CA GLU A 62 -14.73 -29.03 -4.45
C GLU A 62 -14.31 -27.55 -4.45
N PRO A 63 -13.16 -27.18 -3.85
CA PRO A 63 -12.68 -25.83 -3.97
C PRO A 63 -12.49 -25.60 -5.47
N THR A 64 -13.23 -24.64 -6.04
CA THR A 64 -12.95 -24.13 -7.38
C THR A 64 -11.46 -23.85 -7.42
N GLN A 65 -10.68 -24.65 -8.15
CA GLN A 65 -9.26 -24.38 -8.33
C GLN A 65 -9.19 -23.08 -9.13
N VAL A 66 -9.14 -21.97 -8.41
CA VAL A 66 -8.86 -20.66 -9.01
C VAL A 66 -7.40 -20.76 -9.41
N GLU A 67 -7.13 -20.90 -10.70
CA GLU A 67 -5.77 -20.82 -11.20
C GLU A 67 -5.14 -19.54 -10.65
N PRO A 68 -3.94 -19.63 -10.05
CA PRO A 68 -3.31 -18.47 -9.46
C PRO A 68 -3.09 -17.41 -10.55
N GLU A 69 -3.37 -16.15 -10.22
CA GLU A 69 -3.23 -15.04 -11.15
C GLU A 69 -1.75 -14.82 -11.50
N LYS A 70 -1.49 -14.32 -12.71
CA LYS A 70 -0.13 -13.99 -13.15
C LYS A 70 0.35 -12.72 -12.45
N GLN A 71 1.57 -12.77 -11.92
CA GLN A 71 2.22 -11.66 -11.25
C GLN A 71 3.55 -11.35 -11.89
N LEU A 72 3.85 -10.08 -12.08
CA LEU A 72 5.13 -9.61 -12.57
C LEU A 72 6.05 -9.34 -11.38
N HIS A 73 7.14 -10.08 -11.26
CA HIS A 73 8.19 -9.79 -10.30
C HIS A 73 9.27 -8.95 -10.99
N VAL A 74 9.64 -7.83 -10.37
CA VAL A 74 10.70 -6.94 -10.83
C VAL A 74 11.83 -7.01 -9.81
N GLU A 75 12.96 -7.59 -10.17
CA GLU A 75 14.12 -7.71 -9.28
C GLU A 75 15.20 -6.68 -9.61
N MET A 76 15.64 -5.96 -8.58
CA MET A 76 16.71 -4.95 -8.65
C MET A 76 18.05 -5.43 -8.09
N ARG A 77 18.22 -6.75 -7.88
CA ARG A 77 19.40 -7.31 -7.19
C ARG A 77 20.71 -7.09 -7.93
N ALA A 78 20.67 -7.13 -9.26
CA ALA A 78 21.86 -6.96 -10.07
C ALA A 78 22.12 -5.46 -10.32
N PRO A 79 23.36 -4.97 -10.13
CA PRO A 79 23.66 -3.56 -10.32
C PRO A 79 23.57 -3.10 -11.78
N ASP A 80 23.64 -4.03 -12.73
CA ASP A 80 23.74 -3.81 -14.16
C ASP A 80 22.45 -4.15 -14.94
N LYS A 81 21.47 -4.79 -14.30
CA LYS A 81 20.21 -5.20 -14.95
C LYS A 81 19.04 -5.32 -13.98
N PHE A 82 17.84 -5.16 -14.54
CA PHE A 82 16.59 -5.58 -13.91
C PHE A 82 16.21 -6.95 -14.44
N VAL A 83 15.64 -7.80 -13.58
CA VAL A 83 15.09 -9.09 -13.99
C VAL A 83 13.58 -9.03 -13.85
N LEU A 84 12.87 -9.20 -14.96
CA LEU A 84 11.41 -9.30 -15.01
C LEU A 84 11.04 -10.78 -15.03
N ILE A 85 10.26 -11.23 -14.05
CA ILE A 85 9.85 -12.63 -13.93
C ILE A 85 8.33 -12.69 -13.84
N TRP A 86 7.68 -13.24 -14.85
CA TRP A 86 6.27 -13.58 -14.73
C TRP A 86 6.11 -14.89 -13.97
N LYS A 87 5.33 -14.87 -12.89
CA LYS A 87 4.98 -16.05 -12.12
C LYS A 87 3.49 -16.28 -12.16
N GLN A 88 3.09 -17.55 -12.17
CA GLN A 88 1.70 -17.97 -12.00
C GLN A 88 1.68 -18.97 -10.84
N GLY A 89 1.29 -18.50 -9.66
CA GLY A 89 1.48 -19.26 -8.42
C GLY A 89 2.96 -19.51 -8.14
N GLY A 90 3.34 -20.78 -7.97
CA GLY A 90 4.74 -21.18 -7.75
C GLY A 90 5.59 -21.32 -9.03
N THR A 91 4.99 -21.20 -10.21
CA THR A 91 5.67 -21.51 -11.48
C THR A 91 6.17 -20.25 -12.16
N VAL A 92 7.43 -20.25 -12.59
CA VAL A 92 7.98 -19.19 -13.44
C VAL A 92 7.51 -19.42 -14.88
N VAL A 93 6.75 -18.46 -15.41
CA VAL A 93 6.20 -18.48 -16.77
C VAL A 93 7.20 -17.91 -17.76
N SER A 94 7.85 -16.80 -17.42
CA SER A 94 8.91 -16.21 -18.23
C SER A 94 9.89 -15.42 -17.39
N THR A 95 11.08 -15.22 -17.94
CA THR A 95 12.15 -14.40 -17.35
C THR A 95 12.79 -13.57 -18.45
N VAL A 96 12.96 -12.29 -18.19
CA VAL A 96 13.54 -11.34 -19.12
C VAL A 96 14.53 -10.46 -18.37
N ASP A 97 15.74 -10.40 -18.89
CA ASP A 97 16.76 -9.47 -18.43
C ASP A 97 16.64 -8.14 -19.18
N VAL A 98 16.62 -7.04 -18.43
CA VAL A 98 16.61 -5.68 -18.96
C VAL A 98 17.87 -4.96 -18.50
N PRO A 99 18.78 -4.58 -19.42
CA PRO A 99 19.96 -3.80 -19.06
C PRO A 99 19.57 -2.52 -18.33
N ARG A 100 20.24 -2.25 -17.21
CA ARG A 100 19.98 -1.07 -16.40
C ARG A 100 20.69 0.13 -17.02
N LYS A 101 19.91 1.15 -17.36
CA LYS A 101 20.41 2.44 -17.84
C LYS A 101 19.78 3.55 -17.03
N ASP A 102 20.60 4.13 -16.17
CA ASP A 102 20.20 5.16 -15.22
C ASP A 102 20.07 6.50 -15.97
N ASN A 103 18.84 6.98 -16.18
CA ASN A 103 18.60 8.30 -16.76
C ASN A 103 18.32 9.31 -15.63
N LEU A 104 19.37 10.00 -15.20
CA LEU A 104 19.30 11.01 -14.14
C LEU A 104 18.87 12.37 -14.73
N ILE A 105 17.72 12.84 -14.29
CA ILE A 105 17.16 14.15 -14.64
C ILE A 105 17.19 15.00 -13.38
N VAL A 106 18.04 16.03 -13.36
CA VAL A 106 18.06 17.03 -12.29
C VAL A 106 17.20 18.21 -12.74
N LYS A 107 16.07 18.43 -12.07
CA LYS A 107 15.19 19.57 -12.34
C LYS A 107 14.95 20.32 -11.03
N ASP A 108 15.22 21.63 -11.03
CA ASP A 108 14.99 22.50 -9.88
C ASP A 108 15.67 22.02 -8.57
N GLY A 109 16.85 21.40 -8.69
CA GLY A 109 17.59 20.83 -7.56
C GLY A 109 17.10 19.46 -7.07
N VAL A 110 16.00 18.94 -7.62
CA VAL A 110 15.48 17.60 -7.33
C VAL A 110 16.08 16.59 -8.30
N LYS A 111 16.69 15.53 -7.76
CA LYS A 111 17.20 14.40 -8.56
C LYS A 111 16.05 13.43 -8.83
N ASN A 112 15.68 13.27 -10.09
CA ASN A 112 14.77 12.24 -10.55
C ASN A 112 15.54 11.23 -11.40
N ILE A 113 15.28 9.94 -11.20
CA ILE A 113 15.83 8.89 -12.07
C ILE A 113 14.69 8.24 -12.84
N ARG A 114 14.93 7.93 -14.11
CA ARG A 114 13.99 7.20 -14.96
C ARG A 114 14.67 6.04 -15.63
N PHE A 115 13.90 4.99 -15.89
CA PHE A 115 14.34 3.80 -16.61
C PHE A 115 13.45 3.58 -17.84
N PRO A 116 13.67 4.34 -18.95
CA PRO A 116 12.81 4.26 -20.13
C PRO A 116 12.85 2.87 -20.79
N ASP A 117 14.01 2.22 -20.81
CA ASP A 117 14.15 0.87 -21.37
C ASP A 117 13.37 -0.17 -20.55
N LEU A 118 13.37 -0.02 -19.21
CA LEU A 118 12.56 -0.85 -18.30
C LEU A 118 11.07 -0.63 -18.54
N ALA A 119 10.63 0.63 -18.60
CA ALA A 119 9.25 0.98 -18.88
C ALA A 119 8.74 0.38 -20.19
N ALA A 120 9.49 0.57 -21.28
CA ALA A 120 9.13 0.04 -22.59
C ALA A 120 9.04 -1.49 -22.59
N LYS A 121 9.96 -2.16 -21.87
CA LYS A 121 9.93 -3.61 -21.78
C LYS A 121 8.77 -4.12 -20.92
N ILE A 122 8.48 -3.50 -19.77
CA ILE A 122 7.32 -3.83 -18.95
C ILE A 122 6.02 -3.66 -19.75
N GLU A 123 5.89 -2.59 -20.53
CA GLU A 123 4.73 -2.36 -21.38
C GLU A 123 4.57 -3.45 -22.45
N ALA A 124 5.65 -3.84 -23.11
CA ALA A 124 5.63 -4.94 -24.07
C ALA A 124 5.24 -6.27 -23.41
N GLU A 125 5.82 -6.58 -22.25
CA GLU A 125 5.50 -7.80 -21.51
C GLU A 125 4.04 -7.80 -21.01
N TRP A 126 3.52 -6.67 -20.52
CA TRP A 126 2.12 -6.56 -20.10
C TRP A 126 1.13 -6.77 -21.25
N LYS A 127 1.45 -6.24 -22.44
CA LYS A 127 0.66 -6.48 -23.67
C LYS A 127 0.67 -7.95 -24.11
N THR A 128 1.62 -8.76 -23.64
CA THR A 128 1.65 -10.19 -23.97
C THR A 128 1.06 -11.03 -22.84
N ALA A 129 1.48 -10.81 -21.60
CA ALA A 129 1.19 -11.69 -20.47
C ALA A 129 0.12 -11.16 -19.50
N GLY A 130 -0.21 -9.86 -19.52
CA GLY A 130 -1.19 -9.25 -18.60
C GLY A 130 -2.58 -9.82 -18.80
N SER A 131 -3.30 -10.04 -17.71
CA SER A 131 -4.61 -10.69 -17.70
C SER A 131 -5.77 -9.69 -17.62
N HIS A 132 -5.53 -8.52 -17.02
CA HIS A 132 -6.59 -7.55 -16.67
C HIS A 132 -6.55 -6.31 -17.57
N ARG A 133 -6.93 -6.46 -18.85
CA ARG A 133 -6.86 -5.38 -19.85
C ARG A 133 -8.21 -4.78 -20.23
N ASP A 134 -9.29 -5.48 -19.94
CA ASP A 134 -10.63 -5.04 -20.30
C ASP A 134 -11.06 -3.82 -19.49
N ALA A 135 -11.77 -2.91 -20.15
CA ALA A 135 -12.20 -1.66 -19.53
C ALA A 135 -13.16 -1.88 -18.36
N THR A 136 -13.96 -2.93 -18.40
CA THR A 136 -14.92 -3.27 -17.34
C THR A 136 -14.30 -4.10 -16.22
N ASP A 137 -13.04 -4.55 -16.37
CA ASP A 137 -12.36 -5.35 -15.37
C ASP A 137 -11.92 -4.49 -14.18
N LYS A 138 -12.41 -4.85 -13.01
CA LYS A 138 -12.14 -4.17 -11.73
C LYS A 138 -10.83 -4.60 -11.11
N LYS A 139 -10.27 -5.73 -11.53
CA LYS A 139 -8.96 -6.20 -11.06
C LYS A 139 -7.85 -5.55 -11.88
N PHE A 140 -6.68 -5.48 -11.27
CA PHE A 140 -5.45 -4.98 -11.86
C PHE A 140 -4.42 -6.09 -11.78
N ASP A 141 -3.53 -6.16 -12.75
CA ASP A 141 -2.39 -7.07 -12.69
C ASP A 141 -1.51 -6.68 -11.49
N GLN A 142 -0.85 -7.67 -10.87
CA GLN A 142 0.02 -7.42 -9.73
C GLN A 142 1.48 -7.38 -10.16
N ALA A 143 2.19 -6.37 -9.67
CA ALA A 143 3.63 -6.26 -9.80
C ALA A 143 4.29 -6.28 -8.41
N VAL A 144 5.25 -7.18 -8.21
CA VAL A 144 6.02 -7.30 -6.97
C VAL A 144 7.43 -6.76 -7.21
N LEU A 145 7.77 -5.67 -6.54
CA LEU A 145 9.10 -5.07 -6.60
C LEU A 145 9.98 -5.67 -5.51
N HIS A 146 11.05 -6.34 -5.94
CA HIS A 146 12.11 -6.85 -5.08
C HIS A 146 13.30 -5.90 -5.08
N THR A 147 13.55 -5.31 -3.92
CA THR A 147 14.66 -4.39 -3.66
C THR A 147 15.38 -4.82 -2.40
N ASP A 148 16.68 -4.54 -2.32
CA ASP A 148 17.44 -4.64 -1.08
C ASP A 148 17.19 -3.40 -0.19
N ASN A 149 17.73 -3.44 1.03
CA ASN A 149 17.63 -2.36 2.02
C ASN A 149 18.64 -1.22 1.78
N GLU A 150 19.56 -1.37 0.84
CA GLU A 150 20.63 -0.38 0.57
C GLU A 150 20.27 0.52 -0.62
N THR A 151 19.30 0.11 -1.44
CA THR A 151 18.85 0.82 -2.62
C THR A 151 18.28 2.19 -2.23
N PRO A 152 18.84 3.30 -2.76
CA PRO A 152 18.34 4.62 -2.43
C PRO A 152 16.93 4.82 -2.96
N TYR A 153 16.09 5.52 -2.17
CA TYR A 153 14.67 5.74 -2.47
C TYR A 153 14.39 6.28 -3.88
N VAL A 154 15.25 7.15 -4.41
CA VAL A 154 15.10 7.70 -5.78
C VAL A 154 15.05 6.61 -6.84
N TYR A 155 15.84 5.53 -6.70
CA TYR A 155 15.85 4.39 -7.62
C TYR A 155 14.57 3.57 -7.54
N ILE A 156 14.05 3.39 -6.33
CA ILE A 156 12.76 2.70 -6.10
C ILE A 156 11.64 3.44 -6.81
N ILE A 157 11.59 4.78 -6.68
CA ILE A 157 10.62 5.61 -7.39
C ILE A 157 10.77 5.50 -8.91
N GLY A 158 12.00 5.55 -9.44
CA GLY A 158 12.21 5.40 -10.88
C GLY A 158 11.72 4.06 -11.43
N VAL A 159 11.83 2.98 -10.65
CA VAL A 159 11.30 1.66 -11.04
C VAL A 159 9.78 1.62 -10.91
N MET A 160 9.22 2.21 -9.85
CA MET A 160 7.77 2.31 -9.67
C MET A 160 7.12 3.10 -10.82
N ASP A 161 7.73 4.21 -11.24
CA ASP A 161 7.32 4.97 -12.42
C ASP A 161 7.35 4.11 -13.70
N ALA A 162 8.37 3.24 -13.84
CA ALA A 162 8.47 2.33 -14.98
C ALA A 162 7.39 1.22 -14.94
N ILE A 163 7.03 0.71 -13.75
CA ILE A 163 5.96 -0.28 -13.59
C ILE A 163 4.59 0.34 -13.90
N TYR A 164 4.40 1.64 -13.63
CA TYR A 164 3.15 2.35 -13.92
C TYR A 164 3.03 2.89 -15.35
N GLN A 165 4.04 2.69 -16.20
CA GLN A 165 3.97 3.11 -17.61
C GLN A 165 2.87 2.42 -18.44
N PRO A 166 2.60 1.12 -18.29
CA PRO A 166 1.49 0.48 -18.97
C PRO A 166 0.17 1.04 -18.42
N HIS A 167 -0.66 1.54 -19.32
CA HIS A 167 -2.00 2.02 -19.00
C HIS A 167 -3.06 1.17 -19.71
N ARG A 168 -4.21 1.01 -19.06
CA ARG A 168 -5.38 0.36 -19.62
C ARG A 168 -6.59 1.30 -19.54
N PRO A 169 -7.57 1.17 -20.44
CA PRO A 169 -8.86 1.78 -20.23
C PRO A 169 -9.51 1.16 -19.00
N TYR A 170 -10.19 1.97 -18.21
CA TYR A 170 -10.99 1.51 -17.08
C TYR A 170 -12.28 2.32 -17.02
N THR A 171 -13.40 1.60 -17.01
CA THR A 171 -14.74 2.18 -17.03
C THR A 171 -15.38 1.99 -15.65
N ALA A 172 -15.58 3.11 -14.95
CA ALA A 172 -16.31 3.14 -13.69
C ALA A 172 -17.35 4.27 -13.72
N GLY A 173 -18.59 3.95 -13.35
CA GLY A 173 -19.67 4.96 -13.30
C GLY A 173 -20.01 5.59 -14.66
N GLY A 174 -19.82 4.86 -15.77
CA GLY A 174 -20.15 5.32 -17.13
C GLY A 174 -19.10 6.25 -17.76
N LYS A 175 -17.95 6.47 -17.11
CA LYS A 175 -16.80 7.19 -17.66
C LYS A 175 -15.63 6.23 -17.85
N THR A 176 -14.90 6.38 -18.96
CA THR A 176 -13.69 5.61 -19.26
C THR A 176 -12.47 6.50 -19.11
N GLU A 177 -11.52 6.08 -18.28
CA GLU A 177 -10.26 6.79 -18.03
C GLU A 177 -9.08 5.84 -18.23
N GLN A 178 -7.91 6.40 -18.58
CA GLN A 178 -6.67 5.64 -18.67
C GLN A 178 -6.05 5.56 -17.27
N VAL A 179 -5.90 4.34 -16.76
CA VAL A 179 -5.33 4.08 -15.44
C VAL A 179 -4.11 3.17 -15.58
N PRO A 180 -3.15 3.20 -14.63
CA PRO A 180 -2.04 2.25 -14.62
C PRO A 180 -2.56 0.81 -14.59
N SER A 181 -1.92 -0.08 -15.34
CA SER A 181 -2.38 -1.47 -15.46
C SER A 181 -2.03 -2.34 -14.26
N PHE A 182 -1.04 -1.92 -13.47
CA PHE A 182 -0.50 -2.68 -12.35
C PHE A 182 -0.83 -2.06 -10.99
N ASN A 183 -1.06 -2.92 -10.00
CA ASN A 183 -0.86 -2.59 -8.59
C ASN A 183 0.53 -3.04 -8.15
N VAL A 184 1.24 -2.18 -7.43
CA VAL A 184 2.61 -2.45 -6.98
C VAL A 184 2.60 -2.87 -5.52
N THR A 185 3.23 -4.02 -5.23
CA THR A 185 3.52 -4.50 -3.88
C THR A 185 5.03 -4.59 -3.69
N PHE A 186 5.51 -4.30 -2.49
CA PHE A 186 6.92 -4.42 -2.14
C PHE A 186 7.19 -5.77 -1.48
N ALA A 187 8.28 -6.41 -1.89
CA ALA A 187 8.82 -7.57 -1.20
C ALA A 187 10.28 -7.28 -0.85
N VAL A 188 10.54 -7.15 0.45
CA VAL A 188 11.89 -7.07 0.98
C VAL A 188 12.43 -8.49 1.08
N ASN A 189 13.60 -8.74 0.50
CA ASN A 189 14.31 -10.01 0.59
C ASN A 189 15.68 -9.79 1.20
#